data_AF-A0A5J4VGE1-F1
#
_entry.id   AF-A0A5J4VGE1-F1
#
_cell.length_a   1.000
_cell.length_b   1.000
_cell.length_c   1.000
_cell.angle_alpha   90.00
_cell.angle_beta   90.00
_cell.angle_gamma   90.00
#
_symmetry.space_group_name_H-M   'P 1'
#
loop_
_entity.id
_entity.type
_entity.pdbx_description
1 polymer ?
#
loop_
_entity_poly.entity_id
_entity_poly.type
_entity_poly.pdbx_seq_one_letter_code
_entity_poly.pdbx_strand_id
1 'polypeptide(L)'
;MFDSERVIVVPVFGKYYSAKDVHQPIPASQLQPHEIQKILEMAFPLPPASNATETAIISALCATYPTVSVSTPGFVLGAPLKSNASPYSEIKADFAWRSGSRSAVIPCKEKESSDKASWTICTLPENGKELTPAKDGQKFIRLKGCGNWLTGRQLTFPGIIFGDEESHTRFKTREIRGVAYPNTAFTEIYATRQINQTLSKLDLHPANVPIGVWVYGPMENDPAPLIEKAVILMETFGDKRFETHL
;
A
#
# COMPACT_ATOMS: atom_id res chain seq x y z
N MET A 1 5.27 -3.47 22.11
CA MET A 1 5.77 -2.09 22.00
C MET A 1 6.33 -1.90 20.58
N PHE A 2 5.82 -0.93 19.82
CA PHE A 2 6.35 -0.57 18.48
C PHE A 2 7.84 -0.21 18.55
N ASP A 3 8.60 -0.39 17.46
CA ASP A 3 9.97 0.13 17.43
C ASP A 3 9.92 1.66 17.61
N SER A 4 10.80 2.18 18.46
CA SER A 4 10.77 3.57 18.96
C SER A 4 11.04 4.64 17.91
N GLU A 5 11.29 4.26 16.66
CA GLU A 5 11.53 5.19 15.57
C GLU A 5 10.20 5.85 15.17
N ARG A 6 10.06 7.12 15.53
CA ARG A 6 8.95 7.97 15.11
C ARG A 6 9.04 8.25 13.62
N VAL A 7 7.88 8.32 12.99
CA VAL A 7 7.77 8.54 11.55
C VAL A 7 6.72 9.61 11.30
N ILE A 8 6.96 10.47 10.30
CA ILE A 8 6.01 11.49 9.88
C ILE A 8 5.19 10.93 8.71
N VAL A 9 3.87 11.07 8.81
CA VAL A 9 2.93 10.75 7.73
C VAL A 9 2.19 12.01 7.32
N VAL A 10 2.07 12.25 6.02
CA VAL A 10 1.43 13.45 5.44
C VAL A 10 0.39 13.05 4.38
N PRO A 11 -0.66 13.85 4.16
CA PRO A 11 -1.62 13.63 3.07
C PRO A 11 -1.05 14.05 1.71
N VAL A 12 -1.28 13.23 0.67
CA VAL A 12 -1.04 13.59 -0.73
C VAL A 12 -2.18 13.12 -1.64
N PHE A 13 -2.15 13.54 -2.91
CA PHE A 13 -3.13 13.10 -3.88
C PHE A 13 -3.09 11.58 -4.12
N GLY A 14 -4.27 10.97 -4.16
CA GLY A 14 -4.45 9.59 -4.54
C GLY A 14 -5.93 9.22 -4.64
N LYS A 15 -6.17 7.93 -4.82
CA LYS A 15 -7.50 7.34 -4.89
C LYS A 15 -7.62 6.22 -3.87
N TYR A 16 -8.67 6.30 -3.06
CA TYR A 16 -8.98 5.30 -2.06
C TYR A 16 -9.91 4.23 -2.65
N TYR A 17 -9.62 2.99 -2.30
CA TYR A 17 -10.43 1.83 -2.59
C TYR A 17 -10.72 1.12 -1.28
N SER A 18 -11.99 1.06 -0.87
CA SER A 18 -12.37 0.37 0.35
C SER A 18 -12.17 -1.14 0.16
N ALA A 19 -11.80 -1.84 1.23
CA ALA A 19 -11.66 -3.29 1.20
C ALA A 19 -12.95 -4.00 0.77
N LYS A 20 -14.13 -3.41 1.02
CA LYS A 20 -15.42 -3.94 0.57
C LYS A 20 -15.62 -3.89 -0.95
N ASP A 21 -14.90 -3.00 -1.62
CA ASP A 21 -14.95 -2.81 -3.07
C ASP A 21 -13.97 -3.75 -3.81
N VAL A 22 -13.19 -4.54 -3.05
CA VAL A 22 -12.27 -5.56 -3.58
C VAL A 22 -12.97 -6.91 -3.53
N HIS A 23 -13.18 -7.50 -4.70
CA HIS A 23 -13.93 -8.72 -4.92
C HIS A 23 -13.02 -9.85 -5.40
N GLN A 24 -13.54 -11.07 -5.37
CA GLN A 24 -12.82 -12.22 -5.88
C GLN A 24 -12.34 -12.00 -7.34
N PRO A 25 -11.20 -12.59 -7.72
CA PRO A 25 -10.79 -12.60 -9.10
C PRO A 25 -11.85 -13.21 -10.00
N ILE A 26 -11.96 -12.71 -11.24
CA ILE A 26 -12.79 -13.37 -12.25
C ILE A 26 -12.20 -14.77 -12.49
N PRO A 27 -13.01 -15.83 -12.41
CA PRO A 27 -12.56 -17.18 -12.74
C PRO A 27 -11.95 -17.21 -14.14
N ALA A 28 -10.86 -17.96 -14.33
CA ALA A 28 -10.21 -18.07 -15.63
C ALA A 28 -11.17 -18.50 -16.75
N SER A 29 -12.19 -19.30 -16.42
CA SER A 29 -13.25 -19.73 -17.34
C SER A 29 -14.19 -18.62 -17.82
N GLN A 30 -14.18 -17.47 -17.17
CA GLN A 30 -15.02 -16.31 -17.48
C GLN A 30 -14.23 -15.14 -18.11
N LEU A 31 -12.90 -15.28 -18.22
CA LEU A 31 -12.06 -14.29 -18.86
C LEU A 31 -12.32 -14.25 -20.36
N GLN A 32 -12.42 -13.04 -20.90
CA GLN A 32 -12.49 -12.81 -22.33
C GLN A 32 -11.14 -13.11 -22.99
N PRO A 33 -11.12 -13.50 -24.28
CA PRO A 33 -9.87 -13.85 -24.98
C PRO A 33 -8.78 -12.78 -24.89
N HIS A 34 -9.15 -11.49 -24.94
CA HIS A 34 -8.18 -10.38 -24.82
C HIS A 34 -7.60 -10.24 -23.40
N GLU A 35 -8.35 -10.63 -22.36
CA GLU A 35 -7.88 -10.62 -20.97
C GLU A 35 -6.89 -11.76 -20.73
N ILE A 36 -7.18 -12.94 -21.30
CA ILE A 36 -6.26 -14.08 -21.31
C ILE A 36 -4.97 -13.73 -22.04
N GLN A 37 -5.08 -13.11 -23.22
CA GLN A 37 -3.92 -12.66 -24.01
C GLN A 37 -3.05 -11.69 -23.21
N LYS A 38 -3.65 -10.73 -22.49
CA LYS A 38 -2.93 -9.80 -21.62
C LYS A 38 -2.18 -10.52 -20.49
N ILE A 39 -2.79 -11.54 -19.86
CA ILE A 39 -2.13 -12.35 -18.84
C ILE A 39 -0.93 -13.10 -19.43
N LEU A 40 -1.08 -13.67 -20.64
CA LEU A 40 0.00 -14.38 -21.32
C LEU A 40 1.15 -13.43 -21.69
N GLU A 41 0.86 -12.25 -22.24
CA GLU A 41 1.86 -11.21 -22.53
C GLU A 41 2.61 -10.75 -21.27
N MET A 42 1.96 -10.76 -20.11
CA MET A 42 2.58 -10.45 -18.82
C MET A 42 3.39 -11.62 -18.25
N ALA A 43 3.09 -12.86 -18.63
CA ALA A 43 3.82 -14.05 -18.21
C ALA A 43 5.15 -14.23 -18.97
N PHE A 44 5.26 -13.66 -20.17
CA PHE A 44 6.48 -13.66 -20.96
C PHE A 44 7.19 -12.31 -20.84
N PRO A 45 8.29 -12.20 -20.08
CA PRO A 45 9.02 -10.94 -19.96
C PRO A 45 9.48 -10.47 -21.35
N LEU A 46 9.14 -9.23 -21.70
CA LEU A 46 9.64 -8.61 -22.91
C LEU A 46 11.16 -8.44 -22.82
N PRO A 47 11.89 -8.62 -23.93
CA PRO A 47 13.32 -8.31 -23.95
C PRO A 47 13.52 -6.82 -23.66
N PRO A 48 14.59 -6.44 -22.93
CA PRO A 48 14.93 -5.04 -22.71
C PRO A 48 15.10 -4.28 -24.04
N ALA A 49 14.81 -2.98 -24.03
CA ALA A 49 15.11 -2.12 -25.17
C ALA A 49 16.61 -2.17 -25.50
N SER A 50 16.98 -2.07 -26.78
CA SER A 50 18.37 -2.22 -27.24
C SER A 50 19.34 -1.17 -26.68
N ASN A 51 18.81 -0.04 -26.20
CA ASN A 51 19.56 1.05 -25.57
C ASN A 51 19.38 1.10 -24.03
N ALA A 52 18.73 0.11 -23.43
CA ALA A 52 18.53 0.09 -21.98
C ALA A 52 19.87 -0.12 -21.28
N THR A 53 20.26 0.85 -20.44
CA THR A 53 21.45 0.75 -19.58
C THR A 53 21.19 -0.04 -18.31
N GLU A 54 19.92 -0.24 -17.95
CA GLU A 54 19.46 -0.90 -16.73
C GLU A 54 18.19 -1.72 -17.04
N THR A 55 17.97 -2.83 -16.34
CA THR A 55 16.76 -3.67 -16.49
C THR A 55 16.12 -3.87 -15.12
N ALA A 56 14.83 -3.56 -15.03
CA ALA A 56 14.03 -3.85 -13.84
C ALA A 56 13.42 -5.24 -13.95
N ILE A 57 13.65 -6.08 -12.95
CA ILE A 57 12.96 -7.36 -12.82
C ILE A 57 11.77 -7.13 -11.91
N ILE A 58 10.56 -7.28 -12.45
CA ILE A 58 9.33 -7.22 -11.66
C ILE A 58 8.98 -8.67 -11.27
N SER A 59 8.73 -8.91 -9.98
CA SER A 59 8.26 -10.22 -9.53
C SER A 59 6.96 -10.59 -10.25
N ALA A 60 6.88 -11.86 -10.67
CA ALA A 60 5.73 -12.40 -11.39
C ALA A 60 4.43 -12.05 -10.68
N LEU A 61 3.48 -11.57 -11.46
CA LEU A 61 2.19 -11.17 -10.93
C LEU A 61 1.27 -12.41 -10.76
N CYS A 62 0.31 -12.31 -9.84
CA CYS A 62 -0.64 -13.39 -9.59
C CYS A 62 -1.47 -13.70 -10.86
N ALA A 63 -1.70 -14.99 -11.13
CA ALA A 63 -2.37 -15.46 -12.35
C ALA A 63 -3.81 -14.93 -12.53
N THR A 64 -4.47 -14.53 -11.45
CA THR A 64 -5.73 -13.79 -11.47
C THR A 64 -5.76 -12.75 -10.35
N TYR A 65 -6.13 -11.51 -10.66
CA TYR A 65 -6.19 -10.43 -9.68
C TYR A 65 -7.61 -10.22 -9.18
N PRO A 66 -7.78 -9.82 -7.91
CA PRO A 66 -9.06 -9.35 -7.41
C PRO A 66 -9.66 -8.28 -8.32
N THR A 67 -10.97 -8.32 -8.51
CA THR A 67 -11.68 -7.23 -9.21
C THR A 67 -12.00 -6.12 -8.24
N VAL A 68 -12.04 -4.89 -8.73
CA VAL A 68 -12.29 -3.71 -7.89
C VAL A 68 -13.46 -2.91 -8.46
N SER A 69 -14.52 -2.71 -7.68
CA SER A 69 -15.60 -1.83 -8.06
C SER A 69 -15.18 -0.36 -7.90
N VAL A 70 -15.17 0.40 -8.98
CA VAL A 70 -14.83 1.83 -8.95
C VAL A 70 -16.09 2.63 -8.65
N SER A 71 -16.21 3.16 -7.44
CA SER A 71 -17.36 3.99 -7.05
C SER A 71 -17.09 5.50 -7.10
N THR A 72 -15.87 5.95 -7.46
CA THR A 72 -15.56 7.40 -7.45
C THR A 72 -14.64 7.85 -8.60
N PRO A 73 -15.02 8.91 -9.34
CA PRO A 73 -14.13 9.61 -10.28
C PRO A 73 -13.34 10.70 -9.53
N GLY A 74 -12.00 10.65 -9.61
CA GLY A 74 -11.14 11.76 -9.17
C GLY A 74 -10.03 11.40 -8.19
N PHE A 75 -8.99 12.24 -8.19
CA PHE A 75 -7.89 12.24 -7.22
C PHE A 75 -8.27 13.13 -6.01
N VAL A 76 -7.96 12.67 -4.80
CA VAL A 76 -8.22 13.38 -3.54
C VAL A 76 -6.94 13.41 -2.71
N LEU A 77 -6.67 14.50 -1.99
CA LEU A 77 -5.48 14.72 -1.14
C LEU A 77 -5.31 13.76 0.06
N GLY A 78 -6.09 12.69 0.14
CA GLY A 78 -6.20 11.85 1.33
C GLY A 78 -5.20 10.69 1.45
N ALA A 79 -4.29 10.48 0.50
CA ALA A 79 -3.39 9.33 0.52
C ALA A 79 -2.26 9.50 1.55
N PRO A 80 -2.05 8.55 2.48
CA PRO A 80 -1.01 8.67 3.49
C PRO A 80 0.36 8.42 2.88
N LEU A 81 1.22 9.41 2.94
CA LEU A 81 2.59 9.38 2.49
C LEU A 81 3.54 9.47 3.68
N LYS A 82 4.55 8.59 3.76
CA LYS A 82 5.60 8.69 4.78
C LYS A 82 6.67 9.69 4.31
N SER A 83 6.55 10.95 4.73
CA SER A 83 7.44 12.05 4.34
C SER A 83 7.48 13.10 5.45
N ASN A 84 8.55 13.90 5.49
CA ASN A 84 8.68 15.00 6.44
C ASN A 84 7.78 16.20 6.10
N ALA A 85 7.31 16.30 4.85
CA ALA A 85 6.44 17.36 4.36
C ALA A 85 5.57 16.88 3.19
N SER A 86 4.39 17.51 3.05
CA SER A 86 3.57 17.43 1.85
C SER A 86 3.56 18.79 1.16
N PRO A 87 3.73 18.85 -0.18
CA PRO A 87 3.58 20.10 -0.91
C PRO A 87 2.12 20.56 -1.01
N TYR A 88 1.17 19.73 -0.56
CA TYR A 88 -0.25 19.96 -0.74
C TYR A 88 -1.03 20.25 0.54
N SER A 89 -0.42 19.99 1.71
CA SER A 89 -1.06 20.19 3.00
C SER A 89 -0.02 20.39 4.09
N GLU A 90 -0.31 21.31 5.02
CA GLU A 90 0.47 21.49 6.24
C GLU A 90 0.12 20.45 7.33
N ILE A 91 -0.96 19.69 7.13
CA ILE A 91 -1.41 18.65 8.07
C ILE A 91 -0.42 17.48 8.03
N LYS A 92 0.02 17.04 9.20
CA LYS A 92 0.92 15.90 9.35
C LYS A 92 0.61 15.12 10.62
N ALA A 93 0.95 13.84 10.61
CA ALA A 93 0.96 12.97 11.76
C ALA A 93 2.41 12.58 12.09
N ASP A 94 3.02 13.31 13.01
CA ASP A 94 4.39 13.13 13.51
C ASP A 94 4.46 12.17 14.72
N PHE A 95 3.35 11.48 14.99
CA PHE A 95 3.14 10.54 16.08
C PHE A 95 2.90 9.11 15.58
N ALA A 96 3.24 8.82 14.32
CA ALA A 96 3.25 7.45 13.83
C ALA A 96 4.57 6.75 14.22
N TRP A 97 4.54 5.41 14.23
CA TRP A 97 5.68 4.58 14.60
C TRP A 97 6.05 3.60 13.51
N ARG A 98 7.35 3.35 13.36
CA ARG A 98 7.84 2.26 12.52
C ARG A 98 7.36 0.91 13.05
N SER A 99 6.98 0.02 12.14
CA SER A 99 6.73 -1.39 12.46
C SER A 99 7.41 -2.29 11.42
N GLY A 100 8.50 -2.92 11.85
CA GLY A 100 9.37 -3.71 10.99
C GLY A 100 10.02 -2.88 9.88
N SER A 101 10.52 -3.53 8.83
CA SER A 101 11.10 -2.84 7.68
C SER A 101 10.08 -2.40 6.64
N ARG A 102 8.79 -2.75 6.73
CA ARG A 102 7.83 -2.52 5.62
C ARG A 102 6.58 -1.72 5.98
N SER A 103 6.41 -1.33 7.24
CA SER A 103 5.17 -0.67 7.68
C SER A 103 5.39 0.44 8.69
N ALA A 104 4.33 1.24 8.86
CA ALA A 104 4.20 2.19 9.95
C ALA A 104 2.82 2.01 10.58
N VAL A 105 2.66 2.40 11.84
CA VAL A 105 1.39 2.40 12.55
C VAL A 105 1.08 3.81 13.01
N ILE A 106 -0.14 4.27 12.74
CA ILE A 106 -0.62 5.61 13.03
C ILE A 106 -1.87 5.48 13.91
N PRO A 107 -1.92 6.14 15.08
CA PRO A 107 -3.13 6.22 15.87
C PRO A 107 -4.12 7.16 15.19
N CYS A 108 -5.37 6.74 15.16
CA CYS A 108 -6.48 7.40 14.50
C CYS A 108 -7.71 7.41 15.39
N LYS A 109 -8.57 8.39 15.14
CA LYS A 109 -9.92 8.46 15.71
C LYS A 109 -10.95 8.64 14.60
N GLU A 110 -12.20 8.39 14.93
CA GLU A 110 -13.30 8.73 14.04
C GLU A 110 -13.34 10.25 13.87
N LYS A 111 -13.49 10.69 12.62
CA LYS A 111 -13.58 12.09 12.26
C LYS A 111 -14.95 12.64 12.65
N GLU A 112 -14.97 13.72 13.41
CA GLU A 112 -16.20 14.41 13.76
C GLU A 112 -16.72 15.22 12.56
N SER A 113 -18.04 15.23 12.34
CA SER A 113 -18.67 15.94 11.23
C SER A 113 -18.40 17.47 11.22
N SER A 114 -18.06 18.02 12.38
CA SER A 114 -17.69 19.43 12.59
C SER A 114 -16.27 19.75 12.10
N ASP A 115 -15.38 18.75 12.02
CA ASP A 115 -13.96 18.94 11.71
C ASP A 115 -13.69 18.80 10.20
N LYS A 116 -14.12 19.81 9.45
CA LYS A 116 -13.92 19.87 7.99
C LYS A 116 -12.46 20.04 7.58
N ALA A 117 -11.60 20.53 8.48
CA ALA A 117 -10.19 20.77 8.19
C ALA A 117 -9.33 19.51 8.32
N SER A 118 -9.79 18.49 9.08
CA SER A 118 -9.02 17.27 9.29
C SER A 118 -8.92 16.38 8.06
N TRP A 119 -7.74 15.78 7.89
CA TRP A 119 -7.44 14.84 6.81
C TRP A 119 -8.11 13.47 7.07
N THR A 120 -8.92 13.01 6.12
CA THR A 120 -9.46 11.64 6.12
C THR A 120 -8.41 10.65 5.59
N ILE A 121 -7.85 9.82 6.47
CA ILE A 121 -6.86 8.79 6.07
C ILE A 121 -7.52 7.56 5.47
N CYS A 122 -8.73 7.21 5.92
CA CYS A 122 -9.49 6.09 5.36
C CYS A 122 -10.96 6.16 5.79
N THR A 123 -11.78 5.37 5.12
CA THR A 123 -13.18 5.16 5.48
C THR A 123 -13.39 3.70 5.85
N LEU A 124 -13.93 3.47 7.04
CA LEU A 124 -14.20 2.14 7.58
C LEU A 124 -15.19 1.38 6.68
N PRO A 125 -14.84 0.17 6.20
CA PRO A 125 -15.68 -0.57 5.27
C PRO A 125 -17.04 -0.98 5.87
N GLU A 126 -17.11 -1.20 7.18
CA GLU A 126 -18.27 -1.74 7.88
C GLU A 126 -19.40 -0.71 8.11
N ASN A 127 -19.05 0.56 8.32
CA ASN A 127 -20.01 1.59 8.74
C ASN A 127 -19.86 2.92 7.99
N GLY A 128 -18.88 3.03 7.09
CA GLY A 128 -18.66 4.25 6.29
C GLY A 128 -18.11 5.43 7.08
N LYS A 129 -17.73 5.25 8.36
CA LYS A 129 -17.14 6.32 9.15
C LYS A 129 -15.72 6.62 8.68
N GLU A 130 -15.40 7.91 8.62
CA GLU A 130 -14.08 8.39 8.26
C GLU A 130 -13.15 8.38 9.47
N LEU A 131 -11.90 7.98 9.27
CA LEU A 131 -10.85 8.09 10.27
C LEU A 131 -9.90 9.23 9.91
N THR A 132 -9.38 9.89 10.94
CA THR A 132 -8.34 10.90 10.86
C THR A 132 -7.19 10.57 11.81
N PRO A 133 -5.93 10.83 11.46
CA PRO A 133 -4.83 10.74 12.39
C PRO A 133 -5.04 11.60 13.63
N ALA A 134 -4.80 11.03 14.81
CA ALA A 134 -4.90 11.75 16.06
C ALA A 134 -4.00 11.13 17.12
N LYS A 135 -3.27 11.97 17.86
CA LYS A 135 -2.33 11.53 18.90
C LYS A 135 -3.02 10.75 20.04
N ASP A 136 -4.26 11.11 20.34
CA ASP A 136 -5.15 10.46 21.30
C ASP A 136 -6.03 9.36 20.67
N GLY A 137 -5.79 9.04 19.40
CA GLY A 137 -6.53 8.04 18.65
C GLY A 137 -6.43 6.65 19.26
N GLN A 138 -7.58 5.97 19.36
CA GLN A 138 -7.69 4.63 19.95
C GLN A 138 -7.67 3.51 18.89
N LYS A 139 -7.84 3.85 17.61
CA LYS A 139 -7.73 2.91 16.49
C LYS A 139 -6.34 2.99 15.89
N PHE A 140 -5.63 1.88 15.83
CA PHE A 140 -4.29 1.83 15.25
C PHE A 140 -4.38 1.38 13.81
N ILE A 141 -4.00 2.26 12.89
CA ILE A 141 -4.01 1.98 11.45
C ILE A 141 -2.58 1.66 11.01
N ARG A 142 -2.39 0.50 10.40
CA ARG A 142 -1.13 0.07 9.79
C ARG A 142 -1.09 0.47 8.32
N LEU A 143 -0.04 1.19 7.96
CA LEU A 143 0.33 1.57 6.60
C LEU A 143 1.40 0.60 6.07
N LYS A 144 0.97 -0.38 5.26
CA LYS A 144 1.85 -1.43 4.74
C LYS A 144 2.26 -1.14 3.29
N GLY A 145 3.55 -1.24 3.02
CA GLY A 145 4.17 -1.24 1.68
C GLY A 145 5.12 -2.43 1.51
N CYS A 146 5.95 -2.41 0.47
CA CYS A 146 6.93 -3.47 0.16
C CYS A 146 8.38 -3.04 0.43
N GLY A 147 8.77 -2.86 1.69
CA GLY A 147 10.18 -2.57 2.05
C GLY A 147 10.47 -1.09 2.14
N ASN A 148 10.52 -0.55 3.35
CA ASN A 148 10.51 0.88 3.67
C ASN A 148 11.62 1.34 4.62
N TRP A 149 12.44 0.45 5.18
CA TRP A 149 13.42 0.88 6.16
C TRP A 149 14.79 0.26 5.89
N LEU A 150 15.66 1.07 5.30
CA LEU A 150 17.09 0.88 5.36
C LEU A 150 17.58 1.71 6.57
N THR A 151 18.10 1.05 7.59
CA THR A 151 18.62 1.71 8.79
C THR A 151 19.64 2.79 8.41
N GLY A 152 19.47 4.01 8.93
CA GLY A 152 20.43 5.10 8.75
C GLY A 152 20.32 5.91 7.45
N ARG A 153 19.21 5.80 6.69
CA ARG A 153 18.96 6.65 5.50
C ARG A 153 17.55 7.25 5.53
N GLN A 154 17.46 8.59 5.46
CA GLN A 154 16.20 9.26 5.11
C GLN A 154 16.03 9.18 3.59
N LEU A 155 15.26 8.20 3.11
CA LEU A 155 14.90 8.13 1.70
C LEU A 155 13.52 8.75 1.55
N THR A 156 13.45 9.83 0.77
CA THR A 156 12.21 10.52 0.43
C THR A 156 11.30 9.60 -0.36
N PHE A 157 10.04 9.54 0.04
CA PHE A 157 8.99 8.79 -0.64
C PHE A 157 8.24 9.71 -1.60
N PRO A 158 7.83 9.27 -2.81
CA PRO A 158 7.98 7.93 -3.38
C PRO A 158 9.44 7.65 -3.73
N GLY A 159 10.00 6.66 -3.07
CA GLY A 159 11.42 6.37 -3.14
C GLY A 159 11.58 5.04 -3.84
N ILE A 160 11.64 5.06 -5.17
CA ILE A 160 12.22 3.94 -5.89
C ILE A 160 13.70 3.96 -5.55
N ILE A 161 14.05 3.23 -4.49
CA ILE A 161 15.42 3.09 -4.08
C ILE A 161 15.97 1.93 -4.87
N PHE A 162 16.65 2.29 -5.94
CA PHE A 162 17.50 1.39 -6.68
C PHE A 162 18.64 0.91 -5.78
N GLY A 163 18.43 -0.19 -5.07
CA GLY A 163 19.50 -0.90 -4.38
C GLY A 163 20.23 -1.75 -5.39
N ASP A 164 21.55 -1.57 -5.52
CA ASP A 164 22.38 -2.51 -6.25
C ASP A 164 22.26 -3.87 -5.54
N GLU A 165 21.64 -4.85 -6.18
CA GLU A 165 21.74 -6.24 -5.75
C GLU A 165 22.98 -6.87 -6.37
N GLU A 166 23.68 -7.71 -5.62
CA GLU A 166 24.55 -8.74 -6.20
C GLU A 166 23.65 -9.74 -6.93
N SER A 167 23.24 -9.37 -8.14
CA SER A 167 22.40 -10.23 -8.96
C SER A 167 23.30 -11.33 -9.56
N HIS A 168 22.85 -12.58 -9.49
CA HIS A 168 23.40 -13.68 -10.30
C HIS A 168 23.10 -13.54 -11.80
N THR A 169 22.49 -12.43 -12.23
CA THR A 169 22.12 -12.13 -13.61
C THR A 169 23.21 -11.31 -14.31
N ARG A 170 23.17 -11.27 -15.65
CA ARG A 170 24.15 -10.57 -16.49
C ARG A 170 24.02 -9.04 -16.47
N PHE A 171 23.07 -8.49 -15.71
CA PHE A 171 22.75 -7.05 -15.71
C PHE A 171 22.80 -6.48 -14.30
N LYS A 172 23.04 -5.17 -14.20
CA LYS A 172 22.82 -4.43 -12.95
C LYS A 172 21.32 -4.36 -12.70
N THR A 173 20.88 -4.99 -11.63
CA THR A 173 19.49 -4.92 -11.17
C THR A 173 19.38 -3.90 -10.05
N ARG A 174 18.21 -3.28 -9.97
CA ARG A 174 17.92 -2.30 -8.93
C ARG A 174 16.54 -2.55 -8.36
N GLU A 175 16.44 -2.65 -7.04
CA GLU A 175 15.15 -2.89 -6.37
C GLU A 175 14.24 -1.65 -6.40
N ILE A 176 12.93 -1.83 -6.28
CA ILE A 176 11.96 -0.74 -6.09
C ILE A 176 11.34 -0.93 -4.70
N ARG A 177 11.50 0.08 -3.84
CA ARG A 177 11.09 0.04 -2.42
C ARG A 177 10.04 1.11 -2.11
N GLY A 178 9.45 1.07 -0.92
CA GLY A 178 8.60 2.14 -0.37
C GLY A 178 7.08 1.91 -0.48
N VAL A 179 6.61 1.29 -1.55
CA VAL A 179 5.18 1.21 -1.91
C VAL A 179 4.80 -0.21 -2.27
N ALA A 180 3.52 -0.57 -2.07
CA ALA A 180 2.96 -1.75 -2.74
C ALA A 180 2.63 -1.36 -4.19
N TYR A 181 2.62 -2.33 -5.11
CA TYR A 181 1.96 -2.13 -6.40
C TYR A 181 0.46 -2.34 -6.23
N PRO A 182 -0.42 -1.64 -6.97
CA PRO A 182 -1.87 -1.77 -6.83
C PRO A 182 -2.32 -3.23 -6.84
N ASN A 183 -1.83 -4.03 -7.80
CA ASN A 183 -2.15 -5.45 -7.89
C ASN A 183 -1.77 -6.26 -6.65
N THR A 184 -0.57 -6.04 -6.12
CA THR A 184 -0.11 -6.67 -4.86
C THR A 184 -0.96 -6.21 -3.68
N ALA A 185 -1.30 -4.93 -3.63
CA ALA A 185 -2.09 -4.34 -2.55
C ALA A 185 -3.52 -4.90 -2.52
N PHE A 186 -4.19 -4.97 -3.68
CA PHE A 186 -5.52 -5.54 -3.79
C PHE A 186 -5.53 -7.04 -3.44
N THR A 187 -4.52 -7.78 -3.90
CA THR A 187 -4.34 -9.20 -3.58
C THR A 187 -4.15 -9.42 -2.07
N GLU A 188 -3.30 -8.61 -1.42
CA GLU A 188 -3.11 -8.69 0.03
C GLU A 188 -4.42 -8.42 0.79
N ILE A 189 -5.15 -7.36 0.43
CA ILE A 189 -6.45 -7.03 1.07
C ILE A 189 -7.42 -8.19 0.90
N TYR A 190 -7.58 -8.72 -0.31
CA TYR A 190 -8.47 -9.84 -0.59
C TYR A 190 -8.08 -11.09 0.20
N ALA A 191 -6.83 -11.53 0.10
CA ALA A 191 -6.32 -12.72 0.77
C ALA A 191 -6.42 -12.60 2.30
N THR A 192 -6.08 -11.44 2.86
CA THR A 192 -6.19 -11.20 4.31
C THR A 192 -7.64 -11.28 4.78
N ARG A 193 -8.61 -10.78 4.00
CA ARG A 193 -10.04 -10.94 4.33
C ARG A 193 -10.45 -12.42 4.38
N GLN A 194 -10.03 -13.22 3.40
CA GLN A 194 -10.31 -14.66 3.37
C GLN A 194 -9.69 -15.40 4.57
N ILE A 195 -8.45 -15.05 4.92
CA ILE A 195 -7.77 -15.60 6.10
C ILE A 195 -8.53 -15.21 7.37
N ASN A 196 -8.88 -13.94 7.55
CA ASN A 196 -9.61 -13.47 8.73
C ASN A 196 -10.97 -14.14 8.89
N GLN A 197 -11.70 -14.35 7.78
CA GLN A 197 -12.98 -15.10 7.77
C GLN A 197 -12.80 -16.57 8.14
N THR A 198 -11.63 -17.14 7.86
CA THR A 198 -11.32 -18.52 8.24
C THR A 198 -10.92 -18.59 9.70
N LEU A 199 -10.08 -17.67 10.17
CA LEU A 199 -9.67 -17.55 11.57
C LEU A 199 -10.87 -17.31 12.49
N SER A 200 -11.85 -16.50 12.09
CA SER A 200 -13.06 -16.26 12.88
C SER A 200 -13.91 -17.52 13.09
N LYS A 201 -13.85 -18.50 12.16
CA LYS A 201 -14.54 -19.81 12.34
C LYS A 201 -13.84 -20.67 13.39
N LEU A 202 -12.59 -20.36 13.70
CA LEU A 202 -11.77 -21.02 14.72
C LEU A 202 -11.73 -20.23 16.03
N ASP A 203 -12.58 -19.20 16.18
CA ASP A 203 -12.56 -18.27 17.32
C ASP A 203 -11.20 -17.58 17.55
N LEU A 204 -10.45 -17.37 16.46
CA LEU A 204 -9.17 -16.68 16.48
C LEU A 204 -9.32 -15.24 16.01
N HIS A 205 -8.90 -14.30 16.85
CA HIS A 205 -8.89 -12.88 16.49
C HIS A 205 -7.71 -12.53 15.56
N PRO A 206 -7.97 -11.89 14.41
CA PRO A 206 -6.92 -11.51 13.50
C PRO A 206 -6.13 -10.32 14.05
N ALA A 207 -4.79 -10.36 13.90
CA ALA A 207 -3.93 -9.24 14.31
C ALA A 207 -4.06 -8.02 13.37
N ASN A 208 -4.54 -8.21 12.15
CA ASN A 208 -4.77 -7.13 11.18
C ASN A 208 -6.11 -7.33 10.47
N VAL A 209 -6.89 -6.26 10.35
CA VAL A 209 -8.18 -6.25 9.64
C VAL A 209 -8.08 -5.31 8.43
N PRO A 210 -8.28 -5.83 7.20
CA PRO A 210 -8.23 -5.02 5.98
C PRO A 210 -9.24 -3.87 5.96
N ILE A 211 -8.75 -2.65 5.73
CA ILE A 211 -9.59 -1.44 5.58
C ILE A 211 -9.72 -1.03 4.11
N GLY A 212 -8.59 -0.99 3.40
CA GLY A 212 -8.57 -0.55 2.00
C GLY A 212 -7.17 -0.32 1.43
N VAL A 213 -7.13 0.25 0.24
CA VAL A 213 -5.90 0.59 -0.50
C VAL A 213 -5.98 2.04 -0.95
N TRP A 214 -4.90 2.79 -0.75
CA TRP A 214 -4.67 4.03 -1.50
C TRP A 214 -3.76 3.74 -2.67
N VAL A 215 -4.20 4.11 -3.87
CA VAL A 215 -3.32 4.23 -5.05
C VAL A 215 -2.92 5.69 -5.15
N TYR A 216 -1.62 5.97 -5.10
CA TYR A 216 -1.11 7.35 -5.17
C TYR A 216 -1.34 7.93 -6.57
N GLY A 217 -1.65 9.23 -6.61
CA GLY A 217 -1.67 9.99 -7.85
C GLY A 217 -0.27 10.40 -8.30
N PRO A 218 -0.17 11.18 -9.39
CA PRO A 218 1.09 11.78 -9.80
C PRO A 218 1.72 12.59 -8.65
N MET A 219 3.00 12.34 -8.38
CA MET A 219 3.76 13.02 -7.33
C MET A 219 4.88 13.86 -7.94
N GLU A 220 5.09 15.05 -7.39
CA GLU A 220 6.22 15.90 -7.80
C GLU A 220 7.54 15.20 -7.46
N ASN A 221 8.50 15.23 -8.40
CA ASN A 221 9.82 14.59 -8.26
C ASN A 221 9.79 13.06 -8.06
N ASP A 222 8.73 12.37 -8.52
CA ASP A 222 8.69 10.91 -8.51
C ASP A 222 9.75 10.31 -9.45
N PRO A 223 10.70 9.48 -8.95
CA PRO A 223 11.78 8.92 -9.75
C PRO A 223 11.33 7.85 -10.78
N ALA A 224 10.13 7.26 -10.65
CA ALA A 224 9.52 6.58 -11.79
C ALA A 224 8.01 6.83 -11.83
N PRO A 225 7.58 7.90 -12.52
CA PRO A 225 6.19 8.33 -12.56
C PRO A 225 5.27 7.39 -13.36
N LEU A 226 5.85 6.50 -14.18
CA LEU A 226 5.11 5.52 -14.98
C LEU A 226 4.71 4.26 -14.19
N ILE A 227 5.25 4.08 -12.99
CA ILE A 227 4.95 2.93 -12.13
C ILE A 227 3.92 3.37 -11.10
N GLU A 228 2.72 2.78 -11.16
CA GLU A 228 1.69 3.03 -10.14
C GLU A 228 2.12 2.51 -8.77
N LYS A 229 1.77 3.29 -7.74
CA LYS A 229 2.21 3.06 -6.37
C LYS A 229 0.98 3.02 -5.47
N ALA A 230 1.03 2.20 -4.43
CA ALA A 230 -0.05 2.04 -3.49
C ALA A 230 0.44 1.85 -2.05
N VAL A 231 -0.46 2.08 -1.11
CA VAL A 231 -0.29 1.72 0.30
C VAL A 231 -1.52 0.99 0.79
N ILE A 232 -1.28 -0.08 1.53
CA ILE A 232 -2.32 -0.94 2.09
C ILE A 232 -2.64 -0.43 3.50
N LEU A 233 -3.93 -0.31 3.80
CA LEU A 233 -4.45 0.14 5.08
C LEU A 233 -5.11 -1.03 5.82
N MET A 234 -4.68 -1.26 7.05
CA MET A 234 -5.28 -2.27 7.94
C MET A 234 -5.47 -1.68 9.33
N GLU A 235 -6.57 -1.99 10.00
CA GLU A 235 -6.61 -1.86 11.47
C GLU A 235 -5.68 -2.93 12.04
N THR A 236 -4.84 -2.57 13.02
CA THR A 236 -3.87 -3.50 13.61
C THR A 236 -4.07 -3.59 15.11
N PHE A 237 -4.08 -4.81 15.63
CA PHE A 237 -4.11 -5.13 17.05
C PHE A 237 -2.75 -5.67 17.53
N GLY A 238 -1.84 -5.98 16.60
CA GLY A 238 -0.47 -6.42 16.89
C GLY A 238 0.57 -5.36 16.56
N ASP A 239 1.65 -5.32 17.35
CA ASP A 239 2.69 -4.29 17.25
C ASP A 239 3.74 -4.59 16.17
N LYS A 240 4.19 -5.83 16.06
CA LYS A 240 5.29 -6.24 15.17
C LYS A 240 4.81 -7.36 14.25
N ARG A 241 4.77 -7.09 12.93
CA ARG A 241 5.10 -8.17 11.99
C ARG A 241 6.61 -8.17 11.91
N PHE A 242 7.23 -9.26 12.38
CA PHE A 242 8.57 -9.61 11.93
C PHE A 242 8.54 -9.60 10.40
N GLU A 243 9.68 -9.39 9.76
CA GLU A 243 9.82 -9.14 8.31
C GLU A 243 9.37 -10.31 7.41
N THR A 244 8.66 -11.27 7.99
CA THR A 244 8.18 -12.52 7.44
C THR A 244 6.65 -12.49 7.29
N HIS A 245 6.14 -13.24 6.31
CA HIS A 245 4.70 -13.36 6.02
C HIS A 245 3.93 -14.22 7.04
N LEU A 246 4.47 -14.38 8.25
CA LEU A 246 3.91 -15.17 9.36
C LEU A 246 3.34 -14.21 10.42
#